data_AF-A0A2D7BS14-F1
#
_entry.id   AF-A0A2D7BS14-F1
#
_cell.length_a   1.000
_cell.length_b   1.000
_cell.length_c   1.000
_cell.angle_alpha   90.00
_cell.angle_beta   90.00
_cell.angle_gamma   90.00
#
_symmetry.space_group_name_H-M   'P 1'
#
loop_
_entity.id
_entity.type
_entity.pdbx_description
1 polymer ?
#
loop_
_entity_poly.entity_id
_entity_poly.type
_entity_poly.pdbx_seq_one_letter_code
_entity_poly.pdbx_strand_id
1 'polypeptide(L)'
;MSGIDIDKKIESEVFQKLLKHLRTNSQVQNIDLMNLAGFCRNCISKWYVAASEKYGKEISYDEAKKYIYDMPYEEWKNKYQK
;
A
#
# COMPACT_ATOMS: atom_id res chain seq x y z
N MET A 1 -9.43 26.08 5.72
CA MET A 1 -9.48 24.60 5.74
C MET A 1 -9.70 24.20 7.18
N SER A 2 -10.69 23.36 7.48
CA SER A 2 -10.95 22.94 8.86
C SER A 2 -9.77 22.14 9.40
N GLY A 3 -9.59 22.03 10.72
CA GLY A 3 -8.52 21.22 11.32
C GLY A 3 -8.51 19.78 10.79
N ILE A 4 -9.70 19.20 10.58
CA ILE A 4 -9.90 17.86 10.01
C ILE A 4 -9.35 17.73 8.58
N ASP A 5 -9.38 18.80 7.78
CA ASP A 5 -8.85 18.76 6.40
C ASP A 5 -7.32 18.79 6.37
N ILE A 6 -6.68 19.34 7.41
CA ILE A 6 -5.22 19.38 7.54
C ILE A 6 -4.72 18.00 7.98
N ASP A 7 -5.35 17.40 8.99
CA ASP A 7 -4.96 16.07 9.49
C ASP A 7 -5.03 15.01 8.38
N LYS A 8 -6.11 14.99 7.58
CA LYS A 8 -6.24 14.07 6.42
C LYS A 8 -5.13 14.25 5.38
N LYS A 9 -4.66 15.48 5.17
CA LYS A 9 -3.54 15.75 4.24
C LYS A 9 -2.22 15.21 4.80
N ILE A 10 -1.97 15.43 6.09
CA ILE A 10 -0.79 14.91 6.78
C ILE A 10 -0.80 13.37 6.73
N GLU A 11 -1.92 12.73 7.05
CA GLU A 11 -2.07 11.27 6.97
C GLU A 11 -1.80 10.73 5.56
N SER A 12 -2.33 11.40 4.53
CA SER A 12 -2.06 11.05 3.13
C SER A 12 -0.57 11.17 2.79
N GLU A 13 0.10 12.24 3.22
CA GLU A 13 1.54 12.45 2.98
C GLU A 13 2.39 11.37 3.69
N VAL A 14 2.07 11.06 4.94
CA VAL A 14 2.73 10.00 5.72
C VAL A 14 2.55 8.64 5.05
N PHE A 15 1.33 8.33 4.58
CA PHE A 15 1.05 7.08 3.89
C PHE A 15 1.86 6.96 2.58
N GLN A 16 1.89 8.03 1.77
CA GLN A 16 2.71 8.05 0.56
C GLN A 16 4.20 7.85 0.86
N LYS A 17 4.70 8.43 1.95
CA LYS A 17 6.09 8.24 2.40
C LYS A 17 6.37 6.81 2.84
N LEU A 18 5.44 6.15 3.52
CA LEU A 18 5.51 4.73 3.86
C LEU A 18 5.57 3.87 2.60
N LEU A 19 4.71 4.12 1.61
CA LEU A 19 4.73 3.37 0.34
C LEU A 19 6.07 3.52 -0.37
N LYS A 20 6.59 4.75 -0.46
CA LYS A 20 7.91 5.02 -1.03
C LYS A 20 9.00 4.22 -0.29
N HIS A 21 8.99 4.23 1.04
CA HIS A 21 9.96 3.48 1.84
C HIS A 21 9.88 1.97 1.57
N LEU A 22 8.67 1.39 1.51
CA LEU A 22 8.48 -0.04 1.23
C LEU A 22 8.89 -0.45 -0.19
N ARG A 23 8.74 0.47 -1.16
CA ARG A 23 9.15 0.27 -2.57
C ARG A 23 10.67 0.30 -2.73
N THR A 24 11.35 1.24 -2.06
CA THR A 24 12.83 1.33 -2.10
C THR A 24 13.49 0.20 -1.31
N ASN A 25 12.80 -0.39 -0.32
CA ASN A 25 13.29 -1.52 0.47
C ASN A 25 12.70 -2.84 -0.04
N SER A 26 12.85 -3.12 -1.34
CA SER A 26 12.29 -4.32 -1.98
C SER A 26 12.87 -5.64 -1.44
N GLN A 27 14.05 -5.60 -0.81
CA GLN A 27 14.66 -6.76 -0.16
C GLN A 27 13.84 -7.26 1.05
N VAL A 28 13.06 -6.39 1.69
CA VAL A 28 12.19 -6.75 2.81
C VAL A 28 10.99 -7.52 2.25
N GLN A 29 10.94 -8.84 2.49
CA GLN A 29 9.88 -9.68 1.93
C GLN A 29 8.55 -9.47 2.67
N ASN A 30 7.45 -9.73 1.98
CA ASN A 30 6.13 -9.67 2.61
C ASN A 30 5.98 -10.70 3.73
N ILE A 31 6.62 -11.87 3.61
CA ILE A 31 6.57 -12.90 4.66
C ILE A 31 7.28 -12.44 5.94
N ASP A 32 8.40 -11.73 5.82
CA ASP A 32 9.12 -11.20 6.98
C ASP A 32 8.28 -10.14 7.71
N LEU A 33 7.65 -9.24 6.95
CA LEU A 33 6.73 -8.24 7.51
C LEU A 33 5.51 -8.90 8.18
N MET A 34 4.95 -9.94 7.57
CA MET A 34 3.83 -10.68 8.16
C MET A 34 4.25 -11.34 9.48
N ASN A 35 5.41 -12.00 9.52
CA ASN A 35 5.89 -12.70 10.71
C ASN A 35 6.25 -11.73 11.85
N LEU A 36 6.83 -10.57 11.52
CA LEU A 36 7.29 -9.60 12.52
C LEU A 36 6.19 -8.65 13.00
N ALA A 37 5.37 -8.13 12.07
CA ALA A 37 4.47 -7.01 12.32
C ALA A 37 2.99 -7.33 12.07
N GLY A 38 2.65 -8.53 11.59
CA GLY A 38 1.27 -8.94 11.33
C GLY A 38 0.62 -8.27 10.12
N PHE A 39 1.38 -7.52 9.31
CA PHE A 39 0.90 -6.96 8.05
C PHE A 39 2.04 -6.89 7.01
N CYS A 40 1.68 -6.78 5.74
CA CYS A 40 2.63 -6.55 4.65
C CYS A 40 2.03 -5.67 3.56
N ARG A 41 2.73 -5.48 2.44
CA ARG A 41 2.28 -4.67 1.30
C ARG A 41 0.92 -5.13 0.76
N ASN A 42 0.68 -6.45 0.72
CA ASN A 42 -0.61 -7.02 0.28
C ASN A 42 -1.76 -6.67 1.25
N CYS A 43 -1.49 -6.58 2.55
CA CYS A 43 -2.50 -6.13 3.52
C CYS A 43 -2.88 -4.67 3.25
N ILE A 44 -1.89 -3.82 2.98
CA ILE A 44 -2.13 -2.41 2.61
C ILE A 44 -3.00 -2.32 1.35
N SER A 45 -2.75 -3.15 0.33
CA SER A 45 -3.60 -3.22 -0.87
C SER A 45 -5.05 -3.60 -0.54
N LYS A 46 -5.27 -4.56 0.38
CA LYS A 46 -6.62 -4.92 0.83
C LYS A 46 -7.30 -3.78 1.59
N TRP A 47 -6.57 -3.07 2.45
CA TRP A 47 -7.11 -1.90 3.15
C TRP A 47 -7.51 -0.80 2.17
N TYR A 48 -6.75 -0.60 1.10
CA TYR A 48 -7.06 0.38 0.06
C TYR A 48 -8.35 0.03 -0.69
N VAL A 49 -8.56 -1.25 -1.04
CA VAL A 49 -9.83 -1.72 -1.65
C VAL A 49 -10.99 -1.46 -0.69
N ALA A 50 -10.90 -1.93 0.55
CA ALA A 50 -11.97 -1.79 1.55
C ALA A 50 -12.29 -0.32 1.89
N ALA A 51 -11.28 0.55 1.89
CA ALA A 51 -11.51 1.99 2.04
C ALA A 51 -12.20 2.58 0.81
N SER A 52 -11.79 2.18 -0.40
CA SER A 52 -12.39 2.66 -1.65
C SER A 52 -13.89 2.30 -1.72
N GLU A 53 -14.25 1.07 -1.35
CA GLU A 53 -15.65 0.61 -1.26
C GLU A 53 -16.49 1.51 -0.33
N LYS A 54 -15.95 1.87 0.84
CA LYS A 54 -16.64 2.77 1.80
C LYS A 54 -16.88 4.18 1.26
N TYR A 55 -16.04 4.64 0.33
CA TYR A 55 -16.18 5.93 -0.35
C TYR A 55 -16.88 5.82 -1.72
N GLY A 56 -17.47 4.67 -2.05
CA GLY A 56 -18.19 4.45 -3.31
C GLY A 56 -17.29 4.40 -4.55
N LYS A 57 -15.99 4.15 -4.36
CA LYS A 57 -15.02 3.97 -5.44
C LYS A 57 -14.77 2.49 -5.67
N GLU A 58 -15.10 2.00 -6.86
CA GLU A 58 -14.75 0.65 -7.28
C GLU A 58 -13.27 0.59 -7.69
N ILE A 59 -12.54 -0.38 -7.16
CA ILE A 59 -11.17 -0.68 -7.54
C ILE A 59 -10.90 -2.17 -7.32
N SER A 60 -10.29 -2.81 -8.29
CA SER A 60 -9.87 -4.20 -8.16
C SER A 60 -8.66 -4.35 -7.24
N TYR A 61 -8.48 -5.54 -6.69
CA TYR A 61 -7.31 -5.84 -5.86
C TYR A 61 -5.99 -5.72 -6.64
N ASP A 62 -5.99 -6.01 -7.94
CA ASP A 62 -4.81 -5.86 -8.80
C ASP A 62 -4.45 -4.39 -9.06
N GLU A 63 -5.46 -3.53 -9.26
CA GLU A 63 -5.25 -2.09 -9.34
C GLU A 63 -4.74 -1.51 -8.01
N ALA A 64 -5.28 -1.97 -6.88
CA ALA A 64 -4.78 -1.58 -5.57
C ALA A 64 -3.34 -2.05 -5.35
N LYS A 65 -2.98 -3.28 -5.75
CA LYS A 65 -1.58 -3.73 -5.73
C LYS A 65 -0.71 -2.85 -6.62
N LYS A 66 -1.13 -2.55 -7.85
CA LYS A 66 -0.37 -1.64 -8.74
C LYS A 66 -0.13 -0.29 -8.07
N TYR A 67 -1.12 0.27 -7.39
CA TYR A 67 -0.97 1.49 -6.62
C TYR A 67 0.03 1.35 -5.46
N ILE A 68 -0.01 0.26 -4.69
CA ILE A 68 0.91 0.05 -3.55
C ILE A 68 2.35 -0.23 -4.00
N TYR A 69 2.53 -1.06 -5.03
CA TYR A 69 3.83 -1.52 -5.52
C TYR A 69 4.49 -0.60 -6.57
N ASP A 70 3.77 0.39 -7.10
CA ASP A 70 4.20 1.29 -8.19
C ASP A 70 4.43 0.60 -9.54
N MET A 71 4.06 -0.67 -9.64
CA MET A 71 4.16 -1.50 -10.85
C MET A 71 3.18 -2.68 -10.75
N PRO A 72 2.85 -3.35 -11.87
CA PRO A 72 2.07 -4.58 -11.83
C PRO A 72 2.68 -5.59 -10.86
N TYR A 73 1.85 -6.24 -10.06
CA TYR A 73 2.31 -7.18 -9.03
C TYR A 73 3.18 -8.31 -9.61
N GLU A 74 2.81 -8.81 -10.79
CA GLU A 74 3.59 -9.85 -11.48
C GLU A 74 4.99 -9.36 -11.87
N GLU A 75 5.14 -8.09 -12.29
CA GLU A 75 6.48 -7.52 -12.55
C GLU A 75 7.29 -7.41 -11.26
N TRP A 76 6.66 -6.99 -10.16
CA TRP A 76 7.34 -6.88 -8.88
C TRP A 76 7.80 -8.26 -8.38
N LYS A 77 6.92 -9.26 -8.47
CA LYS A 77 7.21 -10.64 -8.10
C LYS A 77 8.41 -11.18 -8.86
N ASN A 78 8.44 -10.99 -10.18
CA ASN A 78 9.54 -11.45 -11.02
C ASN A 78 10.87 -10.74 -10.72
N LYS A 79 10.84 -9.47 -10.30
CA LYS A 79 12.06 -8.67 -10.04
C LYS A 79 12.62 -8.85 -8.63
N TYR A 80 11.76 -9.02 -7.63
CA TYR A 80 12.14 -8.81 -6.22
C TYR A 80 11.68 -9.90 -5.24
N GLN A 81 10.74 -10.76 -5.63
CA GLN A 81 10.22 -11.80 -4.74
C GLN A 81 11.09 -13.06 -4.86
N LYS A 82 11.54 -13.58 -3.71
CA LYS A 82 12.28 -14.84 -3.59
C LYS A 82 11.46 -15.86 -2.82
#